data_AF-A0A2N8P6H8-F1
#
_entry.id   AF-A0A2N8P6H8-F1
#
_cell.length_a   1.000
_cell.length_b   1.000
_cell.length_c   1.000
_cell.angle_alpha   90.00
_cell.angle_beta   90.00
_cell.angle_gamma   90.00
#
_symmetry.space_group_name_H-M   'P 1'
#
loop_
_entity.id
_entity.type
_entity.pdbx_description
1 polymer ?
#
loop_
_entity_poly.entity_id
_entity_poly.type
_entity_poly.pdbx_seq_one_letter_code
_entity_poly.pdbx_strand_id
1 'polypeptide(L)'
;MTAEPVTLALCGDVMLGRGVDQILPFPGDPELREPYVQDARIYVGLAESANGPVHHPVAFRYPWGDALAALDAAEPDARVLNLETSVTRHGTFAPGREIHYRMHPANLPCLVAARPDVCVLSNNHVLDFGREGLAETLRGLAAAGLRSVGAGADVEAARRPAVVRLPGGHRLLVLALGMPSSGIPRTWAATARHSGVHWADGPTPATAAAVAAQLRARKRIGDLAMVSVHWGSNWGYGVPHAQTACAHALIDAGVDLVHGHSSHHPRPVEVYQGKLILHGCGDFIDDYEGITGYERYRDDLRPLYLAALEPGTGRLQELRIVPFQAHRMRLRHASAEDARWLGALFDRLAGGFAPGALTTDPAPVLTLRPA
;
A
#
# COMPACT_ATOMS: atom_id res chain seq x y z
N MET A 1 -10.34 -33.09 -4.20
CA MET A 1 -10.66 -32.07 -3.18
C MET A 1 -9.89 -30.83 -3.57
N THR A 2 -10.57 -29.76 -3.96
CA THR A 2 -9.92 -28.47 -4.22
C THR A 2 -9.38 -27.93 -2.89
N ALA A 3 -8.13 -27.48 -2.85
CA ALA A 3 -7.58 -26.88 -1.64
C ALA A 3 -8.39 -25.64 -1.26
N GLU A 4 -8.56 -25.38 0.04
CA GLU A 4 -9.19 -24.14 0.52
C GLU A 4 -8.38 -22.92 0.03
N PRO A 5 -9.06 -21.83 -0.38
CA PRO A 5 -8.37 -20.63 -0.84
C PRO A 5 -7.56 -19.97 0.28
N VAL A 6 -6.46 -19.34 -0.10
CA VAL A 6 -5.72 -18.42 0.76
C VAL A 6 -6.30 -17.02 0.60
N THR A 7 -6.68 -16.38 1.71
CA THR A 7 -7.18 -15.00 1.71
C THR A 7 -6.08 -14.02 2.07
N LEU A 8 -5.76 -13.10 1.16
CA LEU A 8 -4.84 -11.99 1.40
C LEU A 8 -5.64 -10.71 1.67
N ALA A 9 -5.27 -9.98 2.74
CA ALA A 9 -5.73 -8.62 2.97
C ALA A 9 -4.69 -7.62 2.46
N LEU A 10 -5.11 -6.75 1.55
CA LEU A 10 -4.31 -5.73 0.90
C LEU A 10 -5.03 -4.39 1.04
N CYS A 11 -4.27 -3.32 1.16
CA CYS A 11 -4.82 -1.97 1.16
C CYS A 11 -3.91 -1.01 0.38
N GLY A 12 -4.36 0.22 0.28
CA GLY A 12 -3.56 1.34 -0.20
C GLY A 12 -2.41 1.75 0.71
N ASP A 13 -1.87 2.92 0.41
CA ASP A 13 -0.76 3.55 1.09
C ASP A 13 -1.10 3.89 2.55
N VAL A 14 -0.27 3.44 3.49
CA VAL A 14 -0.41 3.71 4.93
C VAL A 14 0.63 4.75 5.33
N MET A 15 0.18 6.00 5.39
CA MET A 15 0.96 7.19 5.71
C MET A 15 0.66 7.67 7.13
N LEU A 16 1.33 7.07 8.12
CA LEU A 16 1.16 7.42 9.53
C LEU A 16 2.02 8.62 9.97
N GLY A 17 2.71 9.27 9.03
CA GLY A 17 3.53 10.46 9.31
C GLY A 17 2.74 11.76 9.27
N ARG A 18 3.44 12.88 9.41
CA ARG A 18 2.88 14.23 9.24
C ARG A 18 1.68 14.44 10.18
N GLY A 19 0.50 14.83 9.71
CA GLY A 19 -0.67 15.11 10.54
C GLY A 19 -1.13 13.90 11.37
N VAL A 20 -1.06 12.69 10.81
CA VAL A 20 -1.46 11.47 11.55
C VAL A 20 -0.55 11.25 12.76
N ASP A 21 0.75 11.49 12.62
CA ASP A 21 1.70 11.39 13.75
C ASP A 21 1.39 12.41 14.85
N GLN A 22 0.89 13.60 14.49
CA GLN A 22 0.59 14.68 15.42
C GLN A 22 -0.61 14.40 16.34
N ILE A 23 -1.54 13.54 15.92
CA ILE A 23 -2.68 13.15 16.78
C ILE A 23 -2.36 11.97 17.70
N LEU A 24 -1.26 11.24 17.45
CA LEU A 24 -0.88 10.05 18.20
C LEU A 24 -0.20 10.37 19.55
N PRO A 25 -0.02 9.39 20.45
CA PRO A 25 0.52 9.61 21.80
C PRO A 25 1.92 10.21 21.89
N PHE A 26 2.77 10.00 20.88
CA PHE A 26 4.14 10.47 20.85
C PHE A 26 4.41 11.30 19.59
N PRO A 27 3.80 12.49 19.44
CA PRO A 27 3.98 13.28 18.23
C PRO A 27 5.46 13.67 18.09
N GLY A 28 6.01 13.44 16.90
CA GLY A 28 7.33 13.92 16.51
C GLY A 28 7.33 15.43 16.26
N ASP A 29 8.50 15.94 15.91
CA ASP A 29 8.64 17.35 15.52
C ASP A 29 7.77 17.67 14.28
N PRO A 30 6.88 18.69 14.37
CA PRO A 30 5.92 19.01 13.32
C PRO A 30 6.53 19.80 12.16
N GLU A 31 7.80 20.21 12.21
CA GLU A 31 8.43 20.99 11.13
C GLU A 31 8.28 20.27 9.78
N LEU A 32 7.80 21.02 8.78
CA LEU A 32 7.75 20.63 7.39
C LEU A 32 8.50 21.63 6.52
N ARG A 33 8.95 21.17 5.35
CA ARG A 33 9.62 21.98 4.33
C ARG A 33 8.82 22.08 3.03
N GLU A 34 7.51 21.92 3.13
CA GLU A 34 6.64 22.04 1.97
C GLU A 34 6.47 23.52 1.59
N PRO A 35 6.24 23.84 0.30
CA PRO A 35 6.08 25.23 -0.14
C PRO A 35 4.89 25.96 0.50
N TYR A 36 3.85 25.22 0.91
CA TYR A 36 2.57 25.78 1.35
C TYR A 36 2.28 25.56 2.84
N VAL A 37 2.87 24.51 3.44
CA VAL A 37 2.63 24.11 4.83
C VAL A 37 3.98 23.81 5.49
N GLN A 38 4.26 24.49 6.60
CA GLN A 38 5.52 24.35 7.35
C GLN A 38 5.33 23.65 8.70
N ASP A 39 4.10 23.31 9.04
CA ASP A 39 3.74 22.68 10.31
C ASP A 39 2.70 21.58 10.08
N ALA A 40 3.04 20.35 10.44
CA ALA A 40 2.19 19.18 10.24
C ALA A 40 0.83 19.26 10.95
N ARG A 41 0.69 20.08 12.00
CA ARG A 41 -0.58 20.28 12.72
C ARG A 41 -1.62 21.03 11.90
N ILE A 42 -1.21 21.71 10.83
CA ILE A 42 -2.14 22.34 9.89
C ILE A 42 -3.05 21.29 9.23
N TYR A 43 -2.54 20.10 8.89
CA TYR A 43 -3.37 19.02 8.34
C TYR A 43 -4.41 18.51 9.32
N VAL A 44 -4.06 18.47 10.62
CA VAL A 44 -5.04 18.16 11.68
C VAL A 44 -6.16 19.22 11.68
N GLY A 45 -5.80 20.51 11.64
CA GLY A 45 -6.77 21.59 11.58
C GLY A 45 -7.65 21.58 10.33
N LEU A 46 -7.12 21.16 9.17
CA LEU A 46 -7.90 20.96 7.95
C LEU A 46 -8.94 19.85 8.12
N ALA A 47 -8.53 18.70 8.66
CA ALA A 47 -9.43 17.58 8.95
C ALA A 47 -10.53 17.99 9.93
N GLU A 48 -10.16 18.69 11.01
CA GLU A 48 -11.11 19.18 12.02
C GLU A 48 -12.10 20.20 11.45
N SER A 49 -11.65 21.07 10.54
CA SER A 49 -12.51 22.04 9.86
C SER A 49 -13.50 21.35 8.94
N ALA A 50 -13.10 20.26 8.28
CA ALA A 50 -13.96 19.52 7.36
C ALA A 50 -14.99 18.62 8.07
N ASN A 51 -14.59 17.93 9.14
CA ASN A 51 -15.39 16.85 9.72
C ASN A 51 -15.59 16.93 11.24
N GLY A 52 -15.12 18.00 11.88
CA GLY A 52 -15.24 18.24 13.31
C GLY A 52 -14.03 17.72 14.12
N PRO A 53 -13.98 18.03 15.43
CA PRO A 53 -12.77 17.93 16.24
C PRO A 53 -12.23 16.50 16.40
N VAL A 54 -10.90 16.40 16.53
CA VAL A 54 -10.15 15.16 16.82
C VAL A 54 -9.50 15.31 18.19
N HIS A 55 -9.87 14.45 19.14
CA HIS A 55 -9.28 14.49 20.49
C HIS A 55 -7.85 13.94 20.47
N HIS A 56 -6.84 14.79 20.68
CA HIS A 56 -5.44 14.36 20.75
C HIS A 56 -4.86 14.43 22.19
N PRO A 57 -4.07 13.42 22.63
CA PRO A 57 -3.68 12.26 21.84
C PRO A 57 -4.80 11.22 21.70
N VAL A 58 -4.92 10.63 20.51
CA VAL A 58 -5.78 9.48 20.24
C VAL A 58 -5.07 8.18 20.62
N ALA A 59 -5.84 7.10 20.82
CA ALA A 59 -5.28 5.76 20.95
C ALA A 59 -4.65 5.28 19.64
N PHE A 60 -3.64 4.40 19.69
CA PHE A 60 -2.97 3.84 18.51
C PHE A 60 -3.89 3.15 17.49
N ARG A 61 -5.03 2.63 17.94
CA ARG A 61 -6.03 1.98 17.07
C ARG A 61 -6.91 2.97 16.33
N TYR A 62 -6.89 4.25 16.70
CA TYR A 62 -7.84 5.25 16.21
C TYR A 62 -7.78 5.45 14.69
N PRO A 63 -6.61 5.65 14.03
CA PRO A 63 -6.58 5.89 12.58
C PRO A 63 -7.16 4.72 11.76
N TRP A 64 -7.01 3.49 12.25
CA TRP A 64 -7.56 2.31 11.61
C TRP A 64 -9.09 2.17 11.78
N GLY A 65 -9.66 2.79 12.81
CA GLY A 65 -11.09 2.78 13.10
C GLY A 65 -11.79 1.43 12.87
N ASP A 66 -12.82 1.43 12.03
CA ASP A 66 -13.65 0.25 11.75
C ASP A 66 -12.89 -0.84 10.94
N ALA A 67 -11.79 -0.49 10.28
CA ALA A 67 -11.03 -1.44 9.46
C ALA A 67 -10.40 -2.56 10.29
N LEU A 68 -10.08 -2.33 11.57
CA LEU A 68 -9.58 -3.40 12.43
C LEU A 68 -10.64 -4.48 12.65
N ALA A 69 -11.91 -4.08 12.86
CA ALA A 69 -13.00 -5.04 13.01
C ALA A 69 -13.25 -5.82 11.73
N ALA A 70 -13.15 -5.18 10.56
CA ALA A 70 -13.26 -5.86 9.27
C ALA A 70 -12.12 -6.85 9.01
N LEU A 71 -10.87 -6.49 9.36
CA LEU A 71 -9.72 -7.40 9.28
C LEU A 71 -9.85 -8.58 10.25
N ASP A 72 -10.37 -8.34 11.45
CA ASP A 72 -10.61 -9.37 12.46
C ASP A 72 -11.72 -10.33 11.99
N ALA A 73 -12.81 -9.81 11.42
CA ALA A 73 -13.92 -10.61 10.90
C ALA A 73 -13.58 -11.39 9.63
N ALA A 74 -12.65 -10.88 8.81
CA ALA A 74 -12.25 -11.53 7.56
C ALA A 74 -11.21 -12.65 7.77
N GLU A 75 -10.54 -12.69 8.92
CA GLU A 75 -9.49 -13.66 9.27
C GLU A 75 -8.50 -13.95 8.12
N PRO A 76 -7.88 -12.92 7.50
CA PRO A 76 -6.99 -13.15 6.36
C PRO A 76 -5.74 -13.92 6.77
N ASP A 77 -5.28 -14.82 5.91
CA ASP A 77 -4.09 -15.65 6.11
C ASP A 77 -2.79 -14.84 6.06
N ALA A 78 -2.80 -13.71 5.35
CA ALA A 78 -1.70 -12.75 5.38
C ALA A 78 -2.20 -11.31 5.13
N ARG A 79 -1.53 -10.36 5.77
CA ARG A 79 -1.81 -8.91 5.66
C ARG A 79 -0.60 -8.19 5.09
N VAL A 80 -0.77 -7.51 3.95
CA VAL A 80 0.31 -6.76 3.30
C VAL A 80 -0.13 -5.33 3.01
N LEU A 81 0.70 -4.37 3.40
CA LEU A 81 0.47 -2.94 3.19
C LEU A 81 1.74 -2.25 2.65
N ASN A 82 1.58 -1.10 2.01
CA ASN A 82 2.69 -0.18 1.74
C ASN A 82 2.77 0.82 2.89
N LEU A 83 3.90 0.82 3.60
CA LEU A 83 4.18 1.80 4.65
C LEU A 83 4.89 2.99 4.03
N GLU A 84 4.12 3.99 3.68
CA GLU A 84 4.57 5.16 2.94
C GLU A 84 4.96 6.32 3.88
N THR A 85 5.85 6.03 4.82
CA THR A 85 6.36 7.04 5.74
C THR A 85 7.74 6.65 6.26
N SER A 86 8.55 7.64 6.63
CA SER A 86 9.78 7.39 7.38
C SER A 86 9.46 7.27 8.87
N VAL A 87 9.83 6.15 9.49
CA VAL A 87 9.69 5.93 10.94
C VAL A 87 11.00 6.30 11.62
N THR A 88 11.13 7.56 12.04
CA THR A 88 12.42 8.14 12.40
C THR A 88 12.29 9.39 13.28
N ARG A 89 13.29 9.63 14.12
CA ARG A 89 13.51 10.88 14.87
C ARG A 89 14.53 11.78 14.18
N HIS A 90 15.23 11.30 13.16
CA HIS A 90 16.17 12.11 12.42
C HIS A 90 15.46 13.33 11.79
N GLY A 91 16.09 14.50 11.87
CA GLY A 91 15.57 15.77 11.36
C GLY A 91 16.21 16.25 10.05
N THR A 92 17.08 15.45 9.45
CA THR A 92 17.77 15.84 8.22
C THR A 92 16.90 15.51 7.01
N PHE A 93 16.16 16.50 6.52
CA PHE A 93 15.35 16.41 5.31
C PHE A 93 16.21 16.04 4.09
N ALA A 94 15.71 15.13 3.27
CA ALA A 94 16.31 14.80 2.00
C ALA A 94 16.23 16.00 1.03
N PRO A 95 17.33 16.33 0.32
CA PRO A 95 17.34 17.49 -0.56
C PRO A 95 16.44 17.31 -1.77
N GLY A 96 15.83 18.41 -2.24
CA GLY A 96 15.04 18.43 -3.47
C GLY A 96 13.67 17.74 -3.39
N ARG A 97 13.19 17.49 -2.16
CA ARG A 97 11.88 16.91 -1.89
C ARG A 97 10.93 18.01 -1.41
N GLU A 98 9.70 17.98 -1.89
CA GLU A 98 8.69 18.96 -1.53
C GLU A 98 7.87 18.49 -0.32
N ILE A 99 7.46 17.22 -0.30
CA ILE A 99 6.61 16.62 0.74
C ILE A 99 7.41 15.59 1.52
N HIS A 100 7.26 15.59 2.85
CA HIS A 100 8.00 14.72 3.77
C HIS A 100 7.07 14.10 4.81
N TYR A 101 7.15 12.77 4.94
CA TYR A 101 6.41 12.02 5.96
C TYR A 101 7.34 11.49 7.03
N ARG A 102 7.14 11.98 8.26
CA ARG A 102 7.81 11.50 9.46
C ARG A 102 6.81 10.99 10.46
N MET A 103 7.03 9.76 10.91
CA MET A 103 6.34 9.16 12.04
C MET A 103 7.37 8.94 13.16
N HIS A 104 7.05 9.36 14.39
CA HIS A 104 7.92 9.09 15.52
C HIS A 104 7.96 7.58 15.82
N PRO A 105 9.13 6.94 16.03
CA PRO A 105 9.22 5.50 16.25
C PRO A 105 8.41 4.97 17.45
N ALA A 106 8.20 5.78 18.48
CA ALA A 106 7.35 5.40 19.62
C ALA A 106 5.86 5.24 19.25
N ASN A 107 5.44 5.72 18.08
CA ASN A 107 4.10 5.53 17.55
C ASN A 107 3.92 4.22 16.76
N LEU A 108 4.99 3.40 16.57
CA LEU A 108 4.89 2.09 15.89
C LEU A 108 3.76 1.18 16.36
N PRO A 109 3.31 1.20 17.64
CA PRO A 109 2.11 0.46 18.05
C PRO A 109 0.85 0.78 17.22
N CYS A 110 0.76 1.96 16.59
CA CYS A 110 -0.28 2.28 15.61
C CYS A 110 -0.23 1.33 14.42
N LEU A 111 0.94 1.11 13.82
CA LEU A 111 1.11 0.16 12.72
C LEU A 111 0.87 -1.29 13.17
N VAL A 112 1.36 -1.65 14.36
CA VAL A 112 1.19 -3.00 14.95
C VAL A 112 -0.28 -3.33 15.20
N ALA A 113 -1.16 -2.34 15.39
CA ALA A 113 -2.59 -2.56 15.64
C ALA A 113 -3.28 -3.38 14.53
N ALA A 114 -2.87 -3.20 13.26
CA ALA A 114 -3.37 -3.98 12.13
C ALA A 114 -2.72 -5.37 11.98
N ARG A 115 -1.64 -5.62 12.73
CA ARG A 115 -0.82 -6.85 12.71
C ARG A 115 -0.40 -7.23 11.28
N PRO A 116 0.26 -6.34 10.51
CA PRO A 116 0.68 -6.66 9.15
C PRO A 116 1.78 -7.74 9.16
N ASP A 117 1.70 -8.68 8.23
CA ASP A 117 2.75 -9.70 8.03
C ASP A 117 3.94 -9.15 7.26
N VAL A 118 3.69 -8.17 6.37
CA VAL A 118 4.67 -7.50 5.53
C VAL A 118 4.34 -6.01 5.39
N CYS A 119 5.34 -5.17 5.64
CA CYS A 119 5.34 -3.74 5.31
C CYS A 119 6.23 -3.50 4.08
N VAL A 120 5.64 -3.07 2.98
CA VAL A 120 6.37 -2.66 1.78
C VAL A 120 6.95 -1.25 1.98
N LEU A 121 8.21 -1.07 1.55
CA LEU A 121 8.97 0.17 1.72
C LEU A 121 9.52 0.75 0.40
N SER A 122 9.24 0.15 -0.76
CA SER A 122 9.72 0.65 -2.06
C SER A 122 8.96 1.87 -2.57
N ASN A 123 8.66 2.84 -1.71
CA ASN A 123 7.88 4.02 -2.01
C ASN A 123 8.73 5.30 -1.97
N ASN A 124 8.13 6.43 -2.34
CA ASN A 124 8.84 7.70 -2.40
C ASN A 124 8.98 8.40 -1.05
N HIS A 125 8.50 7.86 0.08
CA HIS A 125 8.59 8.54 1.38
C HIS A 125 9.51 7.86 2.42
N VAL A 126 10.06 6.67 2.11
CA VAL A 126 10.93 5.92 3.04
C VAL A 126 12.31 6.58 3.31
N LEU A 127 12.71 7.53 2.46
CA LEU A 127 14.03 8.20 2.50
C LEU A 127 13.88 9.72 2.66
N ASP A 128 12.72 10.21 3.08
CA ASP A 128 12.46 11.64 3.30
C ASP A 128 13.41 12.25 4.33
N PHE A 129 13.97 11.44 5.23
CA PHE A 129 14.98 11.84 6.22
C PHE A 129 16.35 11.18 5.99
N GLY A 130 16.64 10.90 4.72
CA GLY A 130 17.90 10.35 4.26
C GLY A 130 18.17 8.92 4.74
N ARG A 131 19.41 8.44 4.51
CA ARG A 131 19.79 7.06 4.78
C ARG A 131 19.86 6.73 6.27
N GLU A 132 20.07 7.73 7.14
CA GLU A 132 19.97 7.56 8.58
C GLU A 132 18.52 7.32 9.01
N GLY A 133 17.57 8.10 8.47
CA GLY A 133 16.15 7.89 8.69
C GLY A 133 15.66 6.53 8.19
N LEU A 134 16.14 6.09 7.01
CA LEU A 134 15.88 4.74 6.52
C LEU A 134 16.46 3.67 7.47
N ALA A 135 17.67 3.88 8.00
CA ALA A 135 18.27 2.94 8.93
C ALA A 135 17.51 2.85 10.25
N GLU A 136 17.01 3.97 10.81
CA GLU A 136 16.14 3.95 12.00
C GLU A 136 14.79 3.30 11.68
N THR A 137 14.21 3.55 10.50
CA THR A 137 12.97 2.91 10.04
C THR A 137 13.11 1.39 10.01
N LEU A 138 14.16 0.87 9.35
CA LEU A 138 14.42 -0.56 9.25
C LEU A 138 14.63 -1.20 10.63
N ARG A 139 15.38 -0.55 11.53
CA ARG A 139 15.59 -1.04 12.90
C ARG A 139 14.30 -1.00 13.72
N GLY A 140 13.51 0.06 13.62
CA GLY A 140 12.24 0.22 14.34
C GLY A 140 11.23 -0.85 13.96
N LEU A 141 11.05 -1.11 12.66
CA LEU A 141 10.18 -2.17 12.17
C LEU A 141 10.64 -3.55 12.64
N ALA A 142 11.94 -3.85 12.53
CA ALA A 142 12.50 -5.12 13.00
C ALA A 142 12.32 -5.31 14.52
N ALA A 143 12.55 -4.26 15.32
CA ALA A 143 12.35 -4.28 16.77
C ALA A 143 10.88 -4.47 17.17
N ALA A 144 9.94 -3.98 16.35
CA ALA A 144 8.51 -4.21 16.50
C ALA A 144 8.04 -5.58 15.97
N GLY A 145 8.96 -6.43 15.47
CA GLY A 145 8.62 -7.73 14.90
C GLY A 145 7.95 -7.67 13.53
N LEU A 146 7.97 -6.51 12.86
CA LEU A 146 7.37 -6.29 11.54
C LEU A 146 8.38 -6.62 10.45
N ARG A 147 7.99 -7.48 9.51
CA ARG A 147 8.84 -7.76 8.34
C ARG A 147 8.68 -6.64 7.33
N SER A 148 9.80 -6.16 6.80
CA SER A 148 9.80 -5.21 5.70
C SER A 148 10.39 -5.78 4.42
N VAL A 149 9.98 -5.23 3.29
CA VAL A 149 10.51 -5.58 1.96
C VAL A 149 10.65 -4.33 1.10
N GLY A 150 11.57 -4.38 0.13
CA GLY A 150 11.67 -3.34 -0.89
C GLY A 150 12.56 -2.16 -0.54
N ALA A 151 13.10 -2.14 0.68
CA ALA A 151 14.21 -1.29 1.08
C ALA A 151 15.13 -2.08 2.01
N GLY A 152 16.41 -1.74 2.05
CA GLY A 152 17.40 -2.48 2.83
C GLY A 152 18.69 -1.73 3.05
N ALA A 153 19.57 -2.30 3.89
CA ALA A 153 20.90 -1.76 4.17
C ALA A 153 21.84 -1.79 2.95
N ASP A 154 21.52 -2.64 1.97
CA ASP A 154 22.21 -2.80 0.70
C ASP A 154 21.25 -3.36 -0.36
N VAL A 155 21.76 -3.53 -1.58
CA VAL A 155 21.00 -4.03 -2.74
C VAL A 155 20.46 -5.46 -2.53
N GLU A 156 21.19 -6.33 -1.84
CA GLU A 156 20.76 -7.71 -1.60
C GLU A 156 19.61 -7.76 -0.60
N ALA A 157 19.68 -6.95 0.45
CA ALA A 157 18.60 -6.78 1.42
C ALA A 157 17.35 -6.17 0.79
N ALA A 158 17.50 -5.12 -0.03
CA ALA A 158 16.36 -4.49 -0.70
C ALA A 158 15.67 -5.43 -1.69
N ARG A 159 16.43 -6.30 -2.36
CA ARG A 159 15.95 -7.31 -3.34
C ARG A 159 15.49 -8.62 -2.72
N ARG A 160 15.61 -8.80 -1.41
CA ARG A 160 15.23 -10.05 -0.74
C ARG A 160 13.70 -10.06 -0.54
N PRO A 161 12.98 -11.04 -1.10
CA PRO A 161 11.56 -11.17 -0.83
C PRO A 161 11.28 -11.44 0.65
N ALA A 162 10.20 -10.89 1.17
CA ALA A 162 9.61 -11.38 2.42
C ALA A 162 8.93 -12.73 2.15
N VAL A 163 8.93 -13.60 3.16
CA VAL A 163 8.27 -14.91 3.09
C VAL A 163 7.31 -15.03 4.27
N VAL A 164 6.02 -15.16 3.98
CA VAL A 164 4.96 -15.38 4.96
C VAL A 164 4.52 -16.84 4.86
N ARG A 165 4.34 -17.50 6.00
CA ARG A 165 3.79 -18.86 6.05
C ARG A 165 2.28 -18.77 5.91
N LEU A 166 1.71 -19.61 5.05
CA LEU A 166 0.28 -19.73 4.83
C LEU A 166 -0.22 -21.12 5.31
N PRO A 167 -1.54 -21.33 5.45
CA PRO A 167 -2.10 -22.65 5.72
C PRO A 167 -1.67 -23.71 4.70
N GLY A 168 -1.84 -24.99 5.05
CA GLY A 168 -1.52 -26.11 4.15
C GLY A 168 -0.03 -26.28 3.81
N GLY A 169 0.86 -25.57 4.51
CA GLY A 169 2.31 -25.59 4.22
C GLY A 169 2.72 -24.70 3.05
N HIS A 170 1.81 -23.88 2.51
CA HIS A 170 2.06 -22.90 1.48
C HIS A 170 2.84 -21.69 2.01
N ARG A 171 3.36 -20.85 1.10
CA ARG A 171 4.04 -19.61 1.45
C ARG A 171 3.68 -18.49 0.49
N LEU A 172 3.63 -17.26 0.98
CA LEU A 172 3.58 -16.05 0.17
C LEU A 172 4.98 -15.45 0.09
N LEU A 173 5.53 -15.32 -1.10
CA LEU A 173 6.73 -14.54 -1.37
C LEU A 173 6.30 -13.15 -1.83
N VAL A 174 6.72 -12.12 -1.12
CA VAL A 174 6.47 -10.72 -1.49
C VAL A 174 7.78 -10.08 -1.91
N LEU A 175 7.86 -9.60 -3.15
CA LEU A 175 8.92 -8.69 -3.59
C LEU A 175 8.32 -7.31 -3.81
N ALA A 176 9.09 -6.25 -3.58
CA ALA A 176 8.66 -4.89 -3.88
C ALA A 176 9.69 -4.15 -4.72
N LEU A 177 9.23 -3.21 -5.54
CA LEU A 177 10.07 -2.29 -6.29
C LEU A 177 9.40 -0.91 -6.49
N GLY A 178 10.23 0.11 -6.61
CA GLY A 178 9.81 1.49 -6.85
C GLY A 178 10.41 2.04 -8.15
N MET A 179 9.74 3.03 -8.76
CA MET A 179 10.10 3.58 -10.06
C MET A 179 10.20 5.13 -10.05
N PRO A 180 10.91 5.74 -11.01
CA PRO A 180 10.96 7.20 -11.15
C PRO A 180 9.61 7.86 -11.38
N SER A 181 8.67 7.15 -12.02
CA SER A 181 7.36 7.67 -12.35
C SER A 181 6.53 8.08 -11.14
N SER A 182 6.83 7.53 -9.96
CA SER A 182 6.24 7.83 -8.66
C SER A 182 7.16 8.71 -7.77
N GLY A 183 8.10 9.45 -8.37
CA GLY A 183 8.94 10.39 -7.63
C GLY A 183 10.11 9.77 -6.86
N ILE A 184 10.47 8.51 -7.15
CA ILE A 184 11.63 7.84 -6.52
C ILE A 184 12.90 8.09 -7.37
N PRO A 185 13.82 8.98 -6.93
CA PRO A 185 15.01 9.27 -7.72
C PRO A 185 15.98 8.09 -7.74
N ARG A 186 16.74 7.93 -8.82
CA ARG A 186 17.76 6.87 -8.96
C ARG A 186 18.79 6.88 -7.82
N THR A 187 19.07 8.04 -7.24
CA THR A 187 20.02 8.19 -6.11
C THR A 187 19.56 7.47 -4.84
N TRP A 188 18.28 7.11 -4.74
CA TRP A 188 17.72 6.34 -3.63
C TRP A 188 17.85 4.83 -3.81
N ALA A 189 18.23 4.36 -5.00
CA ALA A 189 18.46 2.94 -5.24
C ALA A 189 19.49 2.37 -4.24
N ALA A 190 19.16 1.21 -3.66
CA ALA A 190 20.10 0.46 -2.86
C ALA A 190 21.26 -0.04 -3.73
N THR A 191 22.47 0.01 -3.19
CA THR A 191 23.69 -0.50 -3.84
C THR A 191 24.43 -1.43 -2.88
N ALA A 192 25.54 -2.02 -3.30
CA ALA A 192 26.39 -2.79 -2.40
C ALA A 192 26.99 -1.95 -1.24
N ARG A 193 27.00 -0.61 -1.36
CA ARG A 193 27.63 0.31 -0.39
C ARG A 193 26.65 1.26 0.29
N HIS A 194 25.40 1.30 -0.16
CA HIS A 194 24.42 2.27 0.32
C HIS A 194 23.06 1.60 0.52
N SER A 195 22.47 1.84 1.68
CA SER A 195 21.08 1.49 1.97
C SER A 195 20.15 2.21 1.01
N GLY A 196 19.00 1.64 0.67
CA GLY A 196 18.08 2.29 -0.25
C GLY A 196 16.90 1.40 -0.61
N VAL A 197 16.20 1.80 -1.66
CA VAL A 197 15.05 1.07 -2.20
C VAL A 197 15.46 0.09 -3.31
N HIS A 198 14.70 -0.98 -3.48
CA HIS A 198 14.76 -1.79 -4.69
C HIS A 198 14.13 -0.98 -5.82
N TRP A 199 14.99 -0.42 -6.66
CA TRP A 199 14.60 0.55 -7.68
C TRP A 199 14.70 -0.07 -9.07
N ALA A 200 13.78 0.32 -9.96
CA ALA A 200 13.80 -0.03 -11.37
C ALA A 200 13.63 1.21 -12.25
N ASP A 201 14.31 1.25 -13.42
CA ASP A 201 14.27 2.41 -14.33
C ASP A 201 12.86 2.70 -14.86
N GLY A 202 12.00 1.68 -14.96
CA GLY A 202 10.61 1.85 -15.37
C GLY A 202 9.87 0.54 -15.61
N PRO A 203 8.59 0.62 -16.02
CA PRO A 203 7.74 -0.54 -16.26
C PRO A 203 8.04 -1.14 -17.64
N THR A 204 9.12 -1.92 -17.74
CA THR A 204 9.56 -2.55 -19.00
C THR A 204 9.48 -4.08 -18.91
N PRO A 205 9.39 -4.79 -20.05
CA PRO A 205 9.50 -6.25 -20.06
C PRO A 205 10.78 -6.78 -19.41
N ALA A 206 11.89 -6.05 -19.53
CA ALA A 206 13.15 -6.40 -18.87
C ALA A 206 13.06 -6.30 -17.34
N THR A 207 12.41 -5.25 -16.84
CA THR A 207 12.10 -5.11 -15.40
C THR A 207 11.26 -6.29 -14.90
N ALA A 208 10.18 -6.62 -15.62
CA ALA A 208 9.32 -7.74 -15.27
C ALA A 208 10.08 -9.08 -15.24
N ALA A 209 10.88 -9.36 -16.27
CA ALA A 209 11.67 -10.58 -16.35
C ALA A 209 12.70 -10.69 -15.20
N ALA A 210 13.38 -9.60 -14.85
CA ALA A 210 14.36 -9.56 -13.77
C ALA A 210 13.69 -9.79 -12.40
N VAL A 211 12.56 -9.14 -12.13
CA VAL A 211 11.77 -9.32 -10.90
C VAL A 211 11.26 -10.75 -10.80
N ALA A 212 10.67 -11.28 -11.86
CA ALA A 212 10.14 -12.63 -11.88
C ALA A 212 11.24 -13.68 -11.72
N ALA A 213 12.45 -13.47 -12.27
CA ALA A 213 13.59 -14.35 -12.02
C ALA A 213 13.99 -14.41 -10.53
N GLN A 214 13.99 -13.26 -9.83
CA GLN A 214 14.30 -13.20 -8.40
C GLN A 214 13.30 -13.97 -7.53
N LEU A 215 12.01 -13.95 -7.90
CA LEU A 215 10.96 -14.72 -7.23
C LEU A 215 11.06 -16.20 -7.57
N ARG A 216 11.19 -16.55 -8.85
CA ARG A 216 11.33 -17.95 -9.32
C ARG A 216 12.49 -18.67 -8.68
N ALA A 217 13.62 -18.00 -8.45
CA ALA A 217 14.78 -18.58 -7.79
C ALA A 217 14.52 -19.01 -6.32
N ARG A 218 13.43 -18.55 -5.70
CA ARG A 218 13.07 -18.83 -4.30
C ARG A 218 11.72 -19.55 -4.12
N LYS A 219 10.89 -19.52 -5.17
CA LYS A 219 9.57 -20.14 -5.23
C LYS A 219 9.70 -21.66 -5.22
N ARG A 220 8.88 -22.32 -4.42
CA ARG A 220 8.68 -23.77 -4.36
C ARG A 220 7.30 -24.10 -4.92
N ILE A 221 7.06 -25.38 -5.20
CA ILE A 221 5.73 -25.87 -5.58
C ILE A 221 4.74 -25.48 -4.46
N GLY A 222 3.62 -24.88 -4.84
CA GLY A 222 2.58 -24.45 -3.90
C GLY A 222 2.78 -23.04 -3.32
N ASP A 223 3.90 -22.36 -3.56
CA ASP A 223 4.04 -20.97 -3.13
C ASP A 223 3.23 -20.01 -4.00
N LEU A 224 2.77 -18.91 -3.42
CA LEU A 224 2.27 -17.72 -4.10
C LEU A 224 3.37 -16.66 -4.18
N ALA A 225 3.41 -15.91 -5.28
CA ALA A 225 4.37 -14.84 -5.52
C ALA A 225 3.65 -13.53 -5.81
N MET A 226 3.84 -12.54 -4.94
CA MET A 226 3.30 -11.20 -5.10
C MET A 226 4.41 -10.20 -5.40
N VAL A 227 4.13 -9.27 -6.31
CA VAL A 227 4.97 -8.09 -6.53
C VAL A 227 4.19 -6.85 -6.15
N SER A 228 4.70 -6.10 -5.18
CA SER A 228 4.22 -4.76 -4.88
C SER A 228 5.01 -3.73 -5.66
N VAL A 229 4.34 -2.83 -6.36
CA VAL A 229 4.99 -1.85 -7.24
C VAL A 229 4.51 -0.45 -6.93
N HIS A 230 5.45 0.46 -6.68
CA HIS A 230 5.15 1.87 -6.45
C HIS A 230 5.47 2.66 -7.73
N TRP A 231 4.46 3.08 -8.49
CA TRP A 231 4.63 3.59 -9.87
C TRP A 231 3.58 4.62 -10.30
N GLY A 232 3.89 5.35 -11.38
CA GLY A 232 2.93 6.24 -12.03
C GLY A 232 2.63 7.52 -11.26
N SER A 233 1.73 8.31 -11.80
CA SER A 233 1.35 9.60 -11.20
C SER A 233 0.47 9.40 -9.97
N ASN A 234 0.57 10.32 -9.02
CA ASN A 234 -0.26 10.34 -7.81
C ASN A 234 -1.75 10.61 -8.12
N TRP A 235 -2.04 11.37 -9.18
CA TRP A 235 -3.39 11.75 -9.60
C TRP A 235 -3.69 11.31 -11.04
N GLY A 236 -4.96 11.04 -11.33
CA GLY A 236 -5.42 10.59 -12.65
C GLY A 236 -5.73 9.09 -12.70
N TYR A 237 -6.87 8.74 -13.28
CA TYR A 237 -7.35 7.36 -13.36
C TYR A 237 -6.72 6.52 -14.49
N GLY A 238 -6.13 7.18 -15.50
CA GLY A 238 -5.51 6.48 -16.62
C GLY A 238 -4.29 5.68 -16.16
N VAL A 239 -4.23 4.41 -16.57
CA VAL A 239 -3.05 3.55 -16.41
C VAL A 239 -2.28 3.56 -17.72
N PRO A 240 -1.03 4.07 -17.75
CA PRO A 240 -0.21 4.05 -18.96
C PRO A 240 -0.01 2.62 -19.49
N HIS A 241 -0.08 2.44 -20.81
CA HIS A 241 0.10 1.12 -21.47
C HIS A 241 1.36 0.38 -21.01
N ALA A 242 2.47 1.10 -20.78
CA ALA A 242 3.71 0.49 -20.28
C ALA A 242 3.54 -0.16 -18.89
N GLN A 243 2.74 0.43 -18.00
CA GLN A 243 2.43 -0.16 -16.68
C GLN A 243 1.60 -1.43 -16.84
N THR A 244 0.53 -1.38 -17.64
CA THR A 244 -0.31 -2.55 -17.95
C THR A 244 0.53 -3.68 -18.56
N ALA A 245 1.33 -3.38 -19.58
CA ALA A 245 2.21 -4.36 -20.23
C ALA A 245 3.25 -4.95 -19.26
N CYS A 246 3.79 -4.14 -18.34
CA CYS A 246 4.70 -4.62 -17.30
C CYS A 246 3.98 -5.53 -16.29
N ALA A 247 2.75 -5.19 -15.89
CA ALA A 247 1.94 -6.02 -14.99
C ALA A 247 1.60 -7.37 -15.63
N HIS A 248 1.20 -7.38 -16.91
CA HIS A 248 0.97 -8.62 -17.68
C HIS A 248 2.25 -9.45 -17.77
N ALA A 249 3.38 -8.83 -18.14
CA ALA A 249 4.66 -9.52 -18.23
C ALA A 249 5.13 -10.11 -16.88
N LEU A 250 4.79 -9.49 -15.74
CA LEU A 250 5.04 -10.06 -14.42
C LEU A 250 4.23 -11.35 -14.23
N ILE A 251 2.92 -11.30 -14.54
CA ILE A 251 2.01 -12.45 -14.43
C ILE A 251 2.47 -13.59 -15.35
N ASP A 252 2.77 -13.28 -16.62
CA ASP A 252 3.26 -14.26 -17.61
C ASP A 252 4.56 -14.92 -17.18
N ALA A 253 5.41 -14.19 -16.45
CA ALA A 253 6.68 -14.70 -15.93
C ALA A 253 6.57 -15.47 -14.60
N GLY A 254 5.35 -15.68 -14.09
CA GLY A 254 5.07 -16.54 -12.93
C GLY A 254 4.78 -15.81 -11.61
N VAL A 255 4.56 -14.49 -11.66
CA VAL A 255 3.94 -13.74 -10.55
C VAL A 255 2.45 -14.09 -10.49
N ASP A 256 1.89 -14.10 -9.29
CA ASP A 256 0.51 -14.51 -9.01
C ASP A 256 -0.40 -13.33 -8.67
N LEU A 257 0.17 -12.22 -8.20
CA LEU A 257 -0.54 -11.02 -7.81
C LEU A 257 0.36 -9.77 -7.99
N VAL A 258 -0.20 -8.70 -8.56
CA VAL A 258 0.43 -7.38 -8.61
C VAL A 258 -0.34 -6.41 -7.69
N HIS A 259 0.39 -5.75 -6.78
CA HIS A 259 -0.14 -4.80 -5.79
C HIS A 259 0.46 -3.40 -6.03
N GLY A 260 -0.24 -2.59 -6.83
CA GLY A 260 0.18 -1.25 -7.24
C GLY A 260 -0.17 -0.16 -6.22
N HIS A 261 0.71 0.83 -6.10
CA HIS A 261 0.65 1.96 -5.14
C HIS A 261 0.99 3.30 -5.82
N SER A 262 1.06 4.38 -5.04
CA SER A 262 1.42 5.77 -5.41
C SER A 262 0.24 6.64 -5.79
N SER A 263 -0.81 6.08 -6.42
CA SER A 263 -2.02 6.85 -6.68
C SER A 263 -2.79 7.05 -5.38
N HIS A 264 -3.14 8.30 -5.06
CA HIS A 264 -3.90 8.65 -3.85
C HIS A 264 -5.40 8.28 -3.90
N HIS A 265 -5.81 7.67 -5.01
CA HIS A 265 -7.17 7.18 -5.26
C HIS A 265 -7.09 5.80 -5.95
N PRO A 266 -8.11 4.95 -5.79
CA PRO A 266 -8.12 3.64 -6.40
C PRO A 266 -8.17 3.71 -7.93
N ARG A 267 -7.32 2.88 -8.54
CA ARG A 267 -7.18 2.68 -10.00
C ARG A 267 -7.83 1.36 -10.44
N PRO A 268 -7.90 1.07 -11.75
CA PRO A 268 -8.56 -0.12 -12.24
C PRO A 268 -8.09 -1.41 -11.53
N VAL A 269 -9.04 -2.29 -11.27
CA VAL A 269 -8.81 -3.68 -10.86
C VAL A 269 -8.92 -4.56 -12.10
N GLU A 270 -7.96 -5.45 -12.30
CA GLU A 270 -7.89 -6.30 -13.48
C GLU A 270 -7.69 -7.77 -13.06
N VAL A 271 -8.34 -8.68 -13.80
CA VAL A 271 -8.05 -10.11 -13.75
C VAL A 271 -7.43 -10.52 -15.09
N TYR A 272 -6.14 -10.81 -15.08
CA TYR A 272 -5.37 -11.20 -16.25
C TYR A 272 -4.88 -12.64 -16.10
N GLN A 273 -5.18 -13.53 -17.06
CA GLN A 273 -4.89 -14.97 -16.97
C GLN A 273 -5.41 -15.62 -15.68
N GLY A 274 -6.56 -15.14 -15.19
CA GLY A 274 -7.17 -15.59 -13.93
C GLY A 274 -6.49 -15.05 -12.66
N LYS A 275 -5.50 -14.17 -12.77
CA LYS A 275 -4.73 -13.62 -11.64
C LYS A 275 -5.01 -12.13 -11.44
N LEU A 276 -4.95 -11.69 -10.19
CA LEU A 276 -5.33 -10.33 -9.81
C LEU A 276 -4.20 -9.32 -10.06
N ILE A 277 -4.57 -8.17 -10.63
CA ILE A 277 -3.74 -6.98 -10.77
C ILE A 277 -4.49 -5.80 -10.17
N LEU A 278 -3.93 -5.19 -9.13
CA LEU A 278 -4.37 -3.91 -8.59
C LEU A 278 -3.43 -2.83 -9.15
N HIS A 279 -3.88 -2.00 -10.09
CA HIS A 279 -3.00 -1.02 -10.76
C HIS A 279 -2.58 0.15 -9.85
N GLY A 280 -3.39 0.43 -8.82
CA GLY A 280 -3.15 1.44 -7.80
C GLY A 280 -4.24 1.35 -6.73
N CYS A 281 -3.87 1.18 -5.47
CA CYS A 281 -4.82 0.90 -4.40
C CYS A 281 -5.41 2.14 -3.71
N GLY A 282 -4.97 3.35 -4.06
CA GLY A 282 -5.31 4.55 -3.28
C GLY A 282 -4.44 4.67 -2.03
N ASP A 283 -4.72 5.66 -1.19
CA ASP A 283 -4.27 5.62 0.20
C ASP A 283 -5.27 4.84 1.04
N PHE A 284 -4.81 4.36 2.19
CA PHE A 284 -5.63 3.72 3.20
C PHE A 284 -5.67 4.52 4.51
N ILE A 285 -4.54 5.07 4.95
CA ILE A 285 -4.49 6.00 6.08
C ILE A 285 -3.58 7.15 5.70
N ASP A 286 -4.06 8.37 5.82
CA ASP A 286 -3.30 9.60 5.60
C ASP A 286 -3.96 10.79 6.35
N ASP A 287 -3.51 12.00 6.02
CA ASP A 287 -3.97 13.27 6.54
C ASP A 287 -4.46 14.21 5.43
N TYR A 288 -5.05 13.67 4.36
CA TYR A 288 -5.54 14.47 3.21
C TYR A 288 -6.90 15.12 3.44
N GLU A 289 -7.58 14.74 4.51
CA GLU A 289 -8.89 15.25 4.88
C GLU A 289 -8.89 16.79 4.97
N GLY A 290 -9.73 17.44 4.16
CA GLY A 290 -9.84 18.90 4.09
C GLY A 290 -8.89 19.58 3.09
N ILE A 291 -8.01 18.84 2.43
CA ILE A 291 -7.25 19.33 1.25
C ILE A 291 -8.21 19.44 0.06
N THR A 292 -8.19 20.55 -0.66
CA THR A 292 -9.12 20.83 -1.77
C THR A 292 -8.44 20.74 -3.15
N GLY A 293 -9.24 20.60 -4.20
CA GLY A 293 -8.80 20.58 -5.61
C GLY A 293 -8.70 19.19 -6.25
N TYR A 294 -8.94 18.13 -5.46
CA TYR A 294 -8.85 16.73 -5.90
C TYR A 294 -10.15 15.94 -5.69
N GLU A 295 -11.24 16.60 -5.31
CA GLU A 295 -12.51 15.98 -4.87
C GLU A 295 -13.11 15.03 -5.91
N ARG A 296 -12.85 15.27 -7.20
CA ARG A 296 -13.28 14.39 -8.31
C ARG A 296 -12.72 12.96 -8.22
N TYR A 297 -11.61 12.79 -7.49
CA TYR A 297 -10.96 11.51 -7.31
C TYR A 297 -11.53 10.70 -6.16
N ARG A 298 -12.32 11.33 -5.27
CA ARG A 298 -12.87 10.71 -4.06
C ARG A 298 -11.78 9.95 -3.29
N ASP A 299 -10.64 10.59 -3.10
CA ASP A 299 -9.54 10.07 -2.29
C ASP A 299 -10.02 9.78 -0.87
N ASP A 300 -11.07 10.45 -0.37
CA ASP A 300 -11.72 10.09 0.89
C ASP A 300 -12.19 8.63 0.98
N LEU A 301 -12.41 7.92 -0.13
CA LEU A 301 -12.79 6.51 -0.13
C LEU A 301 -11.55 5.60 -0.13
N ARG A 302 -11.47 4.75 0.90
CA ARG A 302 -10.28 3.96 1.28
C ARG A 302 -10.60 2.45 1.20
N PRO A 303 -10.35 1.76 0.08
CA PRO A 303 -10.76 0.37 -0.09
C PRO A 303 -9.81 -0.60 0.62
N LEU A 304 -10.38 -1.57 1.35
CA LEU A 304 -9.69 -2.77 1.80
C LEU A 304 -10.00 -3.92 0.83
N TYR A 305 -8.96 -4.54 0.28
CA TYR A 305 -9.07 -5.64 -0.68
C TYR A 305 -8.81 -6.97 0.02
N LEU A 306 -9.79 -7.88 -0.02
CA LEU A 306 -9.70 -9.25 0.50
C LEU A 306 -9.72 -10.20 -0.70
N ALA A 307 -8.53 -10.66 -1.12
CA ALA A 307 -8.35 -11.50 -2.29
C ALA A 307 -8.22 -12.98 -1.88
N ALA A 308 -9.23 -13.79 -2.23
CA ALA A 308 -9.19 -15.24 -2.08
C ALA A 308 -8.54 -15.88 -3.31
N LEU A 309 -7.39 -16.50 -3.13
CA LEU A 309 -6.54 -17.05 -4.18
C LEU A 309 -6.41 -18.57 -4.05
N GLU A 310 -6.46 -19.27 -5.17
CA GLU A 310 -6.11 -20.69 -5.23
C GLU A 310 -4.62 -20.88 -4.91
N PRO A 311 -4.25 -21.68 -3.89
CA PRO A 311 -2.85 -21.92 -3.54
C PRO A 311 -2.06 -22.53 -4.71
N GLY A 312 -0.82 -22.08 -4.88
CA GLY A 312 0.10 -22.60 -5.90
C GLY A 312 -0.14 -22.11 -7.34
N THR A 313 -1.37 -21.80 -7.74
CA THR A 313 -1.68 -21.23 -9.06
C THR A 313 -1.87 -19.72 -9.02
N GLY A 314 -2.32 -19.18 -7.88
CA GLY A 314 -2.64 -17.76 -7.74
C GLY A 314 -3.93 -17.34 -8.44
N ARG A 315 -4.73 -18.28 -8.95
CA ARG A 315 -6.00 -17.93 -9.60
C ARG A 315 -6.93 -17.28 -8.58
N LEU A 316 -7.46 -16.11 -8.92
CA LEU A 316 -8.45 -15.41 -8.11
C LEU A 316 -9.74 -16.22 -8.10
N GLN A 317 -10.24 -16.55 -6.91
CA GLN A 317 -11.56 -17.16 -6.73
C GLN A 317 -12.61 -16.09 -6.42
N GLU A 318 -12.25 -15.14 -5.56
CA GLU A 318 -13.11 -14.02 -5.18
C GLU A 318 -12.24 -12.84 -4.73
N LEU A 319 -12.64 -11.63 -5.12
CA LEU A 319 -12.15 -10.39 -4.52
C LEU A 319 -13.32 -9.69 -3.84
N ARG A 320 -13.24 -9.53 -2.52
CA ARG A 320 -14.12 -8.65 -1.76
C ARG A 320 -13.42 -7.32 -1.51
N ILE A 321 -14.12 -6.22 -1.76
CA ILE A 321 -13.63 -4.87 -1.52
C ILE A 321 -14.54 -4.24 -0.46
N VAL A 322 -13.98 -3.99 0.72
CA VAL A 322 -14.69 -3.32 1.82
C VAL A 322 -14.36 -1.83 1.76
N PRO A 323 -15.32 -0.97 1.39
CA PRO A 323 -15.09 0.47 1.31
C PRO A 323 -15.13 1.11 2.70
N PHE A 324 -14.08 1.85 3.01
CA PHE A 324 -14.06 2.80 4.12
C PHE A 324 -14.06 4.22 3.60
N GLN A 325 -14.32 5.16 4.50
CA GLN A 325 -14.17 6.58 4.27
C GLN A 325 -13.26 7.18 5.34
N ALA A 326 -12.34 8.04 4.95
CA ALA A 326 -11.58 8.89 5.86
C ALA A 326 -12.51 9.94 6.47
N HIS A 327 -12.63 9.95 7.80
CA HIS A 327 -13.43 10.93 8.52
C HIS A 327 -12.91 11.14 9.94
N ARG A 328 -12.49 12.37 10.26
CA ARG A 328 -11.78 12.72 11.48
C ARG A 328 -10.47 11.96 11.63
N MET A 329 -9.69 11.85 10.54
CA MET A 329 -8.39 11.17 10.52
C MET A 329 -8.44 9.70 10.98
N ARG A 330 -9.58 9.04 10.72
CA ARG A 330 -9.76 7.60 10.93
C ARG A 330 -10.65 6.99 9.86
N LEU A 331 -10.56 5.68 9.72
CA LEU A 331 -11.42 4.90 8.84
C LEU A 331 -12.76 4.59 9.52
N ARG A 332 -13.85 4.96 8.85
CA ARG A 332 -15.20 4.46 9.15
C ARG A 332 -15.77 3.71 7.95
N HIS A 333 -16.71 2.79 8.15
CA HIS A 333 -17.40 2.18 7.02
C HIS A 333 -18.01 3.24 6.10
N ALA A 334 -17.81 3.09 4.79
CA ALA A 334 -18.42 3.96 3.80
C ALA A 334 -19.95 3.77 3.78
N SER A 335 -20.68 4.81 3.37
CA SER A 335 -22.12 4.70 3.16
C SER A 335 -22.45 3.76 1.99
N ALA A 336 -23.68 3.25 1.92
CA ALA A 336 -24.13 2.45 0.77
C ALA A 336 -24.13 3.25 -0.54
N GLU A 337 -24.26 4.57 -0.48
CA GLU A 337 -24.13 5.45 -1.64
C GLU A 337 -22.68 5.53 -2.12
N ASP A 338 -21.74 5.73 -1.20
CA ASP A 338 -20.31 5.77 -1.50
C ASP A 338 -19.78 4.43 -2.02
N ALA A 339 -20.25 3.32 -1.44
CA ALA A 339 -19.93 1.98 -1.94
C ALA A 339 -20.42 1.78 -3.39
N ARG A 340 -21.65 2.19 -3.70
CA ARG A 340 -22.17 2.16 -5.08
C ARG A 340 -21.38 3.08 -6.01
N TRP A 341 -20.97 4.26 -5.54
CA TRP A 341 -20.11 5.15 -6.31
C TRP A 341 -18.76 4.50 -6.63
N LEU A 342 -18.13 3.83 -5.66
CA LEU A 342 -16.87 3.12 -5.83
C LEU A 342 -17.01 1.93 -6.79
N GLY A 343 -18.11 1.17 -6.69
CA GLY A 343 -18.44 0.11 -7.66
C GLY A 343 -18.56 0.66 -9.09
N ALA A 344 -19.34 1.73 -9.27
CA ALA A 344 -19.49 2.39 -10.56
C ALA A 344 -18.18 3.01 -11.08
N LEU A 345 -17.28 3.43 -10.18
CA LEU A 345 -15.93 3.84 -10.56
C LEU A 345 -15.17 2.65 -11.15
N PHE A 346 -15.06 1.53 -10.44
CA PHE A 346 -14.35 0.35 -10.96
C PHE A 346 -14.94 -0.16 -12.28
N ASP A 347 -16.26 -0.19 -12.44
CA ASP A 347 -16.91 -0.58 -13.69
C ASP A 347 -16.53 0.35 -14.86
N ARG A 348 -16.52 1.67 -14.62
CA ARG A 348 -16.10 2.65 -15.63
C ARG A 348 -14.62 2.53 -15.97
N LEU A 349 -13.79 2.22 -14.97
CA LEU A 349 -12.35 2.05 -15.13
C LEU A 349 -11.97 0.72 -15.77
N ALA A 350 -12.86 -0.27 -15.75
CA ALA A 350 -12.60 -1.60 -16.27
C ALA A 350 -12.30 -1.57 -17.79
N GLY A 351 -12.94 -0.71 -18.60
CA GLY A 351 -12.44 -0.28 -19.91
C GLY A 351 -11.85 -1.32 -20.89
N GLY A 352 -12.20 -2.61 -20.80
CA GLY A 352 -11.61 -3.73 -21.57
C GLY A 352 -10.86 -4.79 -20.75
N PHE A 353 -10.53 -4.52 -19.50
CA PHE A 353 -10.14 -5.48 -18.47
C PHE A 353 -11.39 -6.26 -18.05
N ALA A 354 -11.43 -7.58 -18.25
CA ALA A 354 -12.64 -8.37 -18.03
C ALA A 354 -13.18 -8.20 -16.60
N PRO A 355 -14.31 -7.50 -16.37
CA PRO A 355 -14.94 -7.53 -15.08
C PRO A 355 -15.95 -8.68 -15.10
N GLY A 356 -15.79 -9.65 -14.19
CA GLY A 356 -16.99 -10.17 -13.55
C GLY A 356 -17.69 -8.97 -12.92
N ALA A 357 -19.00 -8.80 -13.13
CA ALA A 357 -19.70 -7.64 -12.60
C ALA A 357 -19.43 -7.53 -11.09
N LEU A 358 -18.92 -6.39 -10.62
CA LEU A 358 -18.78 -6.14 -9.18
C LEU A 358 -20.20 -6.10 -8.59
N THR A 359 -20.56 -7.12 -7.82
CA THR A 359 -21.89 -7.19 -7.18
C THR A 359 -21.84 -6.62 -5.78
N THR A 360 -22.89 -5.90 -5.40
CA THR A 360 -23.10 -5.37 -4.05
C THR A 360 -24.15 -6.23 -3.32
N ASP A 361 -23.78 -7.44 -2.87
CA ASP A 361 -24.65 -8.26 -2.00
C ASP A 361 -23.82 -9.30 -1.21
N PRO A 362 -23.83 -9.34 0.14
CA PRO A 362 -24.57 -8.50 1.10
C PRO A 362 -23.73 -7.34 1.68
N ALA A 363 -24.42 -6.31 2.19
CA ALA A 363 -23.84 -5.09 2.78
C ALA A 363 -22.99 -4.27 1.78
N PRO A 364 -22.41 -3.10 2.12
CA PRO A 364 -21.72 -2.23 1.16
C PRO A 364 -20.36 -2.80 0.70
N VAL A 365 -20.18 -4.13 0.66
CA VAL A 365 -18.98 -4.81 0.16
C VAL A 365 -19.15 -5.07 -1.33
N LEU A 366 -18.15 -4.70 -2.12
CA LEU A 366 -18.13 -4.99 -3.56
C LEU A 366 -17.48 -6.36 -3.75
N THR A 367 -18.08 -7.23 -4.55
CA THR A 367 -17.56 -8.58 -4.79
C THR A 367 -17.34 -8.81 -6.27
N LEU A 368 -16.12 -9.21 -6.63
CA LEU A 368 -15.73 -9.64 -7.97
C LEU A 368 -15.45 -11.15 -7.93
N ARG A 369 -16.16 -11.92 -8.76
CA ARG A 369 -15.87 -13.34 -8.99
C ARG A 369 -15.49 -13.51 -10.46
N PRO A 370 -14.26 -13.99 -10.77
CA PRO A 370 -13.88 -14.29 -12.15
C PRO A 370 -14.81 -15.34 -12.76
N ALA A 371 -15.07 -15.22 -14.06
CA ALA A 371 -15.91 -16.15 -14.82
C ALA A 371 -15.27 -17.53 -14.99
#